data_AF-A0A1Q3B5E5-F1
#
_entry.id   AF-A0A1Q3B5E5-F1
#
_cell.length_a   1.000
_cell.length_b   1.000
_cell.length_c   1.000
_cell.angle_alpha   90.00
_cell.angle_beta   90.00
_cell.angle_gamma   90.00
#
_symmetry.space_group_name_H-M   'P 1'
#
loop_
_entity.id
_entity.type
_entity.pdbx_description
1 polymer ?
#
loop_
_entity_poly.entity_id
_entity_poly.type
_entity_poly.pdbx_seq_one_letter_code
_entity_poly.pdbx_strand_id
1 'polypeptide(L)' 'VVQGKDETLRDYLTRFNQESLTVKDLEPSFALAALNNGLRSNSRFVFSLLKRPAKDMAELLKRAERYVNAEEEMLARKQK' A
#
# COMPACT_ATOMS: atom_id res chain seq x y z
N VAL A 1 -9.48 -6.83 -2.83
CA VAL A 1 -8.78 -6.64 -1.54
C VAL A 1 -9.05 -5.26 -0.99
N VAL A 2 -9.34 -5.16 0.31
CA VAL A 2 -9.26 -3.89 1.06
C VAL A 2 -8.33 -4.09 2.25
N GLN A 3 -7.62 -3.03 2.64
CA GLN A 3 -6.75 -3.00 3.80
C GLN A 3 -7.60 -3.05 5.07
N GLY A 4 -7.36 -4.07 5.89
CA GLY A 4 -8.03 -4.23 7.17
C GLY A 4 -7.77 -3.08 8.15
N LYS A 5 -8.64 -2.95 9.16
CA LYS A 5 -8.52 -1.91 10.20
C LYS A 5 -7.19 -1.98 10.96
N ASP A 6 -6.73 -3.20 11.23
CA ASP A 6 -5.50 -3.48 11.99
C ASP A 6 -4.40 -4.09 11.11
N GLU A 7 -4.65 -4.17 9.80
CA GLU A 7 -3.68 -4.67 8.82
C GLU A 7 -2.59 -3.62 8.57
N THR A 8 -1.33 -4.04 8.65
CA THR A 8 -0.18 -3.19 8.34
C THR A 8 -0.14 -2.84 6.85
N LEU A 9 0.59 -1.80 6.47
CA LEU A 9 0.76 -1.50 5.05
C LEU A 9 1.50 -2.64 4.31
N ARG A 10 2.46 -3.30 4.97
CA ARG A 10 3.20 -4.42 4.38
C ARG A 10 2.28 -5.60 4.06
N ASP A 11 1.48 -6.03 5.03
CA ASP A 11 0.61 -7.20 4.87
C ASP A 11 -0.41 -6.98 3.75
N TYR A 12 -1.01 -5.79 3.69
CA TYR A 12 -1.92 -5.43 2.62
C TYR A 12 -1.27 -5.51 1.23
N LEU A 13 -0.07 -4.96 1.08
CA LEU A 13 0.66 -4.99 -0.20
C LEU A 13 1.02 -6.42 -0.60
N THR A 14 1.43 -7.24 0.36
CA THR A 14 1.73 -8.66 0.13
C THR A 14 0.49 -9.41 -0.36
N ARG A 15 -0.66 -9.25 0.29
CA ARG A 15 -1.91 -9.89 -0.14
C ARG A 15 -2.38 -9.37 -1.49
N PHE A 16 -2.35 -8.05 -1.70
CA PHE A 16 -2.70 -7.44 -2.98
C PHE A 16 -1.84 -8.01 -4.12
N ASN A 17 -0.53 -8.13 -3.90
CA ASN A 17 0.39 -8.69 -4.89
C ASN A 17 0.06 -10.17 -5.19
N GLN A 18 -0.19 -10.98 -4.15
CA GLN A 18 -0.60 -12.38 -4.33
C GLN A 18 -1.90 -12.51 -5.14
N GLU A 19 -2.92 -11.71 -4.84
CA GLU A 19 -4.17 -11.73 -5.59
C GLU A 19 -3.98 -11.22 -7.03
N SER A 20 -3.15 -10.20 -7.24
CA SER A 20 -2.88 -9.66 -8.57
C SER A 20 -2.27 -10.68 -9.53
N LEU A 21 -1.44 -11.60 -9.02
CA LEU A 21 -0.86 -12.70 -9.80
C LEU A 21 -1.89 -13.73 -10.28
N THR A 22 -3.07 -13.77 -9.66
CA THR A 22 -4.16 -14.68 -10.08
C THR A 22 -5.04 -14.11 -11.18
N VAL A 23 -4.93 -12.80 -11.46
CA VAL A 23 -5.74 -12.11 -12.46
C VAL A 23 -5.02 -12.15 -13.81
N LYS A 24 -5.57 -12.91 -14.76
CA LYS A 24 -5.05 -12.96 -16.13
C LYS A 24 -5.23 -11.60 -16.82
N ASP A 25 -4.21 -11.17 -17.57
CA ASP A 25 -4.23 -9.96 -18.39
C ASP A 25 -4.55 -8.68 -17.57
N LEU A 26 -4.05 -8.61 -16.32
CA LEU A 26 -4.24 -7.46 -15.46
C LEU A 26 -3.45 -6.25 -15.95
N GLU A 27 -4.16 -5.23 -16.44
CA GLU A 27 -3.53 -3.97 -16.84
C GLU A 27 -2.93 -3.22 -15.63
N PRO A 28 -1.71 -2.67 -15.75
CA PRO A 28 -1.05 -1.93 -14.68
C PRO A 28 -1.86 -0.75 -14.14
N SER A 29 -2.63 -0.06 -15.00
CA SER A 29 -3.49 1.05 -14.60
C SER A 29 -4.65 0.59 -13.71
N PHE A 30 -5.26 -0.56 -14.02
CA PHE A 30 -6.28 -1.17 -13.18
C PHE A 30 -5.69 -1.67 -11.85
N ALA A 31 -4.51 -2.29 -11.88
CA ALA A 31 -3.82 -2.69 -10.66
C ALA A 31 -3.53 -1.48 -9.74
N LEU A 32 -3.02 -0.38 -10.31
CA LEU A 32 -2.75 0.84 -9.57
C LEU A 32 -4.02 1.45 -8.95
N ALA A 33 -5.11 1.51 -9.73
CA ALA A 33 -6.39 2.01 -9.24
C ALA A 33 -6.97 1.11 -8.14
N ALA A 34 -6.95 -0.22 -8.33
CA ALA A 34 -7.44 -1.18 -7.35
C ALA A 34 -6.64 -1.11 -6.04
N LEU A 35 -5.31 -1.02 -6.14
CA LEU A 35 -4.45 -0.87 -4.97
C LEU A 35 -4.79 0.39 -4.19
N ASN A 36 -4.89 1.54 -4.87
CA ASN A 36 -5.19 2.82 -4.24
C ASN A 36 -6.56 2.83 -3.56
N ASN A 37 -7.58 2.28 -4.22
CA ASN A 37 -8.94 2.20 -3.66
C ASN A 37 -9.05 1.22 -2.50
N GLY A 38 -8.20 0.20 -2.46
CA GLY A 38 -8.19 -0.77 -1.36
C GLY A 38 -7.45 -0.27 -0.11
N LEU A 39 -6.72 0.84 -0.15
CA LEU A 39 -5.99 1.37 1.01
C LEU A 39 -6.94 1.93 2.09
N ARG A 40 -6.52 1.82 3.36
CA ARG A 40 -7.26 2.40 4.48
C ARG A 40 -7.20 3.93 4.41
N SER A 41 -8.36 4.57 4.26
CA SER A 41 -8.53 6.01 4.01
C SER A 41 -7.83 6.92 5.03
N ASN A 42 -7.85 6.54 6.31
CA ASN A 42 -7.26 7.31 7.40
C ASN A 42 -5.78 6.98 7.67
N SER A 43 -5.02 6.55 6.67
CA SER A 43 -3.60 6.24 6.82
C SER A 43 -2.69 7.41 6.39
N ARG A 44 -1.51 7.52 7.03
CA ARG A 44 -0.49 8.50 6.62
C ARG A 44 -0.03 8.30 5.18
N PHE A 45 -0.06 7.06 4.70
CA PHE A 45 0.29 6.72 3.33
C PHE A 45 -0.75 7.25 2.33
N VAL A 46 -2.05 7.03 2.56
CA VAL A 46 -3.11 7.60 1.71
C VAL A 46 -3.04 9.12 1.68
N PHE A 47 -2.83 9.77 2.83
CA PHE A 47 -2.67 11.22 2.87
C PHE A 47 -1.49 11.71 2.01
N SER A 48 -0.39 10.95 1.94
CA SER A 48 0.74 11.25 1.07
C SER A 48 0.38 11.17 -0.42
N LEU A 49 -0.47 10.20 -0.80
CA LEU A 49 -0.93 10.01 -2.17
C LEU A 49 -1.90 11.11 -2.58
N LEU A 50 -2.78 11.56 -1.67
CA LEU A 50 -3.66 12.70 -1.92
C LEU A 50 -2.87 14.00 -2.14
N LYS A 51 -1.81 14.23 -1.35
CA LYS A 51 -0.93 15.40 -1.52
C LYS A 51 -0.14 15.37 -2.83
N ARG A 52 0.34 14.18 -3.22
CA ARG A 52 1.13 13.98 -4.43
C ARG A 52 0.75 12.64 -5.04
N PRO A 53 -0.16 12.60 -6.02
CA PRO A 53 -0.53 11.35 -6.67
C PRO A 53 0.70 10.63 -7.22
N ALA A 54 0.72 9.30 -7.12
CA ALA A 54 1.75 8.48 -7.76
C ALA A 54 1.42 8.37 -9.26
N LYS A 55 2.41 8.52 -10.12
CA LYS A 55 2.22 8.46 -11.59
C LYS A 55 2.10 7.03 -12.11
N ASP A 56 2.79 6.11 -11.46
CA ASP A 56 2.86 4.71 -11.84
C ASP A 56 3.06 3.83 -10.60
N MET A 57 3.08 2.52 -10.84
CA MET A 57 3.27 1.51 -9.79
C MET A 57 4.64 1.61 -9.13
N ALA A 58 5.68 1.99 -9.87
CA ALA A 58 7.05 2.08 -9.34
C ALA A 58 7.18 3.23 -8.33
N GLU A 59 6.62 4.40 -8.65
CA GLU A 59 6.57 5.53 -7.72
C GLU A 59 5.76 5.18 -6.46
N LEU A 60 4.64 4.49 -6.63
CA LEU A 60 3.79 4.06 -5.51
C LEU A 60 4.54 3.11 -4.59
N LEU A 61 5.16 2.05 -5.13
CA LEU A 61 5.86 1.03 -4.34
C LEU A 61 7.08 1.61 -3.62
N LYS A 62 7.88 2.43 -4.31
CA LYS A 62 9.02 3.13 -3.69
C LYS A 62 8.57 4.02 -2.53
N ARG A 63 7.40 4.64 -2.64
CA ARG A 63 6.83 5.43 -1.56
C ARG A 63 6.33 4.54 -0.43
N ALA A 64 5.60 3.48 -0.76
CA ALA A 64 5.05 2.55 0.20
C ALA A 64 6.14 1.92 1.07
N GLU A 65 7.27 1.53 0.48
CA GLU A 65 8.45 1.01 1.19
C GLU A 65 8.90 1.93 2.31
N ARG A 66 9.00 3.24 2.05
CA ARG A 66 9.38 4.23 3.09
C ARG A 66 8.37 4.29 4.24
N TYR A 67 7.09 4.16 3.94
CA TYR A 67 6.04 4.16 4.96
C TYR A 67 6.00 2.85 5.74
N VAL A 68 6.24 1.71 5.09
CA VAL A 68 6.40 0.41 5.74
C VAL A 68 7.56 0.47 6.74
N ASN A 69 8.75 0.92 6.29
CA ASN A 69 9.92 0.99 7.16
C ASN A 69 9.67 1.93 8.36
N ALA A 70 9.01 3.07 8.15
CA ALA A 70 8.65 3.99 9.23
C ALA A 70 7.60 3.40 10.20
N GLU A 71 6.60 2.67 9.70
CA GLU A 71 5.60 1.97 10.51
C GLU A 71 6.28 0.90 11.40
N GLU A 72 7.16 0.10 10.82
CA GLU A 72 7.93 -0.93 11.55
C GLU A 72 8.85 -0.34 12.61
N GLU A 73 9.57 0.74 12.30
CA GLU A 73 10.42 1.41 13.29
C GLU A 73 9.60 1.97 14.45
N MET A 74 8.43 2.57 14.18
CA MET A 74 7.52 3.05 15.22
C MET A 74 6.97 1.92 16.09
N LEU A 75 6.65 0.76 15.49
CA LEU A 75 6.22 -0.42 16.24
C LEU A 75 7.34 -0.96 17.12
N ALA A 76 8.57 -1.07 16.60
CA ALA A 76 9.73 -1.53 17.36
C ALA A 76 10.06 -0.60 18.55
N ARG A 77 9.88 0.72 18.40
CA ARG A 77 10.08 1.70 19.49
C ARG A 77 9.02 1.59 20.59
N LYS A 78 7.79 1.18 20.28
CA LYS A 78 6.71 0.98 21.27
C LYS A 78 6.85 -0.28 22.11
N GLN A 79 7.65 -1.24 21.63
CA GLN A 79 7.89 -2.52 22.31
C GLN A 79 9.12 -2.47 23.24
N LYS A 80 9.83 -1.34 23.27
CA LYS A 80 10.93 -1.04 24.20
C LYS A 80 10.41 -0.24 25.38
#